data_AF-A0A4P7XGT7-F1
#
_entry.id   AF-A0A4P7XGT7-F1
#
_cell.length_a   1.000
_cell.length_b   1.000
_cell.length_c   1.000
_cell.angle_alpha   90.00
_cell.angle_beta   90.00
_cell.angle_gamma   90.00
#
_symmetry.space_group_name_H-M   'P 1'
#
loop_
_entity.id
_entity.type
_entity.pdbx_description
1 polymer ?
#
loop_
_entity_poly.entity_id
_entity_poly.type
_entity_poly.pdbx_seq_one_letter_code
_entity_poly.pdbx_strand_id
1 'polypeptide(L)'
;MLKTRFSRTTLFSLFLMGLGSVAPATQAQEPGAAEQVTQEQIRKEADQNIKYLSGHALRKAKTILETHGDFAPFGAALFPGGKVRFVWAVPPGSEQENINAALVLGAVRQSLQAQAQNGAILGSAVVYLYQPSESKSDKPQINVETEYLNGHAVVTATNYEQDSEENVTFGAATQRDYEPKVFVAPANTGK
;
A
#
# COMPACT_ATOMS: atom_id res chain seq x y z
N MET A 1 -36.55 -28.84 69.63
CA MET A 1 -35.95 -28.37 70.89
C MET A 1 -35.73 -26.87 70.75
N LEU A 2 -36.24 -26.06 71.70
CA LEU A 2 -36.00 -24.61 71.95
C LEU A 2 -36.10 -23.64 70.73
N LYS A 3 -37.15 -22.82 70.60
CA LYS A 3 -37.51 -21.62 71.39
C LYS A 3 -36.99 -20.31 70.79
N THR A 4 -37.94 -19.42 70.50
CA THR A 4 -37.97 -17.97 70.80
C THR A 4 -36.97 -17.06 70.09
N ARG A 5 -37.43 -16.16 69.20
CA ARG A 5 -38.07 -14.83 69.42
C ARG A 5 -37.05 -13.68 69.50
N PHE A 6 -37.59 -12.49 69.18
CA PHE A 6 -37.07 -11.11 69.34
C PHE A 6 -36.42 -10.57 68.06
N SER A 7 -37.04 -9.70 67.25
CA SER A 7 -37.81 -8.46 67.50
C SER A 7 -37.10 -7.49 68.43
N ARG A 8 -36.59 -6.39 67.86
CA ARG A 8 -36.81 -4.97 68.22
C ARG A 8 -35.70 -4.11 67.58
N THR A 9 -36.05 -3.12 66.75
CA THR A 9 -36.23 -1.70 67.14
C THR A 9 -34.92 -1.16 67.72
N THR A 10 -34.26 -0.14 67.17
CA THR A 10 -34.47 1.30 67.46
C THR A 10 -33.32 2.02 66.73
N LEU A 11 -33.57 2.89 65.75
CA LEU A 11 -33.75 4.35 65.84
C LEU A 11 -32.47 5.16 66.17
N PHE A 12 -32.31 6.25 65.40
CA PHE A 12 -31.58 7.49 65.72
C PHE A 12 -30.05 7.47 65.75
N SER A 13 -29.41 8.20 64.83
CA SER A 13 -29.03 9.59 65.13
C SER A 13 -28.47 10.35 63.93
N LEU A 14 -28.96 11.57 63.86
CA LEU A 14 -28.54 12.75 63.11
C LEU A 14 -27.14 13.18 63.58
N PHE A 15 -26.20 13.56 62.69
CA PHE A 15 -25.37 14.76 62.89
C PHE A 15 -24.47 15.15 61.69
N LEU A 16 -24.54 16.45 61.43
CA LEU A 16 -23.50 17.40 61.02
C LEU A 16 -22.96 17.53 59.58
N MET A 17 -23.27 18.72 59.04
CA MET A 17 -22.42 19.65 58.27
C MET A 17 -20.98 19.21 57.97
N GLY A 18 -20.69 19.05 56.68
CA GLY A 18 -19.35 19.23 56.10
C GLY A 18 -19.37 20.40 55.13
N LEU A 19 -18.78 21.53 55.55
CA LEU A 19 -18.33 22.61 54.68
C LEU A 19 -17.10 22.15 53.90
N GLY A 20 -17.03 22.52 52.62
CA GLY A 20 -15.76 22.71 51.91
C GLY A 20 -15.33 21.56 51.01
N SER A 21 -15.39 21.81 49.70
CA SER A 21 -14.26 21.71 48.77
C SER A 21 -14.72 22.26 47.42
N VAL A 22 -14.42 23.54 47.18
CA VAL A 22 -14.44 24.07 45.81
C VAL A 22 -13.24 23.42 45.12
N ALA A 23 -13.49 22.36 44.36
CA ALA A 23 -12.47 21.79 43.50
C ALA A 23 -12.10 22.86 42.45
N PRO A 24 -10.82 23.15 42.20
CA PRO A 24 -10.45 23.96 41.07
C PRO A 24 -10.91 23.22 39.81
N ALA A 25 -11.73 23.88 39.01
CA ALA A 25 -12.10 23.43 37.68
C ALA A 25 -10.79 23.21 36.91
N THR A 26 -10.41 21.95 36.72
CA THR A 26 -9.40 21.56 35.75
C THR A 26 -9.92 22.08 34.41
N GLN A 27 -9.28 23.13 33.89
CA GLN A 27 -9.50 23.57 32.53
C GLN A 27 -9.23 22.34 31.66
N ALA A 28 -10.28 21.81 31.05
CA ALA A 28 -10.15 20.84 29.98
C ALA A 28 -9.33 21.55 28.90
N GLN A 29 -8.06 21.19 28.82
CA GLN A 29 -7.18 21.62 27.76
C GLN A 29 -7.84 21.18 26.46
N GLU A 30 -8.32 22.15 25.67
CA GLU A 30 -8.84 21.88 24.34
C GLU A 30 -7.80 21.01 23.62
N PRO A 31 -8.22 19.91 22.95
CA PRO A 31 -7.30 19.16 22.12
C PRO A 31 -6.77 20.16 21.10
N GLY A 32 -5.48 20.51 21.23
CA GLY A 32 -4.82 21.45 20.33
C GLY A 32 -5.16 21.06 18.91
N ALA A 33 -5.66 22.04 18.14
CA ALA A 33 -6.07 21.86 16.76
C ALA A 33 -5.06 20.98 16.03
N ALA A 34 -5.47 19.77 15.67
CA ALA A 34 -4.64 18.87 14.89
C ALA A 34 -4.20 19.64 13.65
N GLU A 35 -2.88 19.76 13.46
CA GLU A 35 -2.29 20.46 12.33
C GLU A 35 -2.87 19.85 11.04
N GLN A 36 -3.70 20.61 10.33
CA GLN A 36 -4.40 20.10 9.16
C GLN A 36 -3.39 19.96 8.03
N VAL A 37 -3.12 18.72 7.61
CA VAL A 37 -2.24 18.42 6.48
C VAL A 37 -2.77 19.11 5.23
N THR A 38 -1.92 19.88 4.55
CA THR A 38 -2.31 20.61 3.34
C THR A 38 -2.41 19.67 2.14
N GLN A 39 -3.22 20.04 1.14
CA GLN A 39 -3.32 19.29 -0.12
C GLN A 39 -1.98 19.17 -0.85
N GLU A 40 -1.11 20.18 -0.74
CA GLU A 40 0.23 20.15 -1.29
C GLU A 40 1.12 19.12 -0.60
N GLN A 41 1.03 19.01 0.73
CA GLN A 41 1.76 18.00 1.49
C GLN A 41 1.32 16.58 1.11
N ILE A 42 0.01 16.35 0.94
CA ILE A 42 -0.54 15.05 0.51
C ILE A 42 0.00 14.65 -0.88
N ARG A 43 0.02 15.60 -1.82
CA ARG A 43 0.57 15.36 -3.17
C ARG A 43 2.05 15.03 -3.13
N LYS A 44 2.82 15.83 -2.38
CA LYS A 44 4.27 15.64 -2.24
C LYS A 44 4.60 14.28 -1.60
N GLU A 45 3.86 13.87 -0.59
CA GLU A 45 4.01 12.54 0.02
C GLU A 45 3.72 11.43 -1.00
N ALA A 46 2.64 11.54 -1.76
CA ALA A 46 2.29 10.58 -2.79
C ALA A 46 3.38 10.47 -3.86
N ASP A 47 3.88 11.60 -4.36
CA ASP A 47 4.97 11.65 -5.35
C ASP A 47 6.24 10.98 -4.82
N GLN A 48 6.61 11.28 -3.57
CA GLN A 48 7.78 10.68 -2.93
C GLN A 48 7.64 9.17 -2.76
N ASN A 49 6.47 8.71 -2.32
CA ASN A 49 6.19 7.29 -2.12
C ASN A 49 6.12 6.52 -3.44
N ILE A 50 5.51 7.10 -4.48
CA ILE A 50 5.51 6.53 -5.83
C ILE A 50 6.94 6.41 -6.36
N LYS A 51 7.74 7.48 -6.26
CA LYS A 51 9.13 7.46 -6.71
C LYS A 51 9.96 6.42 -5.96
N TYR A 52 9.78 6.33 -4.64
CA TYR A 52 10.42 5.33 -3.80
C TYR A 52 10.06 3.90 -4.24
N LEU A 53 8.77 3.62 -4.39
CA LEU A 53 8.26 2.31 -4.77
C LEU A 53 8.68 1.92 -6.19
N SER A 54 8.56 2.83 -7.16
CA SER A 54 9.00 2.61 -8.54
C SER A 54 10.51 2.31 -8.61
N GLY A 55 11.33 3.01 -7.81
CA GLY A 55 12.76 2.74 -7.74
C GLY A 55 13.08 1.34 -7.20
N HIS A 56 12.33 0.88 -6.17
CA HIS A 56 12.47 -0.49 -5.66
C HIS A 56 12.05 -1.54 -6.69
N ALA A 57 10.94 -1.30 -7.38
CA ALA A 57 10.42 -2.17 -8.42
C ALA A 57 11.40 -2.30 -9.60
N LEU A 58 11.90 -1.18 -10.13
CA LEU A 58 12.88 -1.17 -11.22
C LEU A 58 14.19 -1.86 -10.85
N ARG A 59 14.72 -1.62 -9.64
CA ARG A 59 15.93 -2.35 -9.19
C ARG A 59 15.70 -3.85 -9.12
N LYS A 60 14.53 -4.29 -8.65
CA LYS A 60 14.22 -5.72 -8.62
C LYS A 60 14.08 -6.31 -10.02
N ALA A 61 13.43 -5.59 -10.93
CA ALA A 61 13.33 -5.99 -12.34
C ALA A 61 14.71 -6.14 -12.98
N LYS A 62 15.60 -5.15 -12.76
CA LYS A 62 17.00 -5.20 -13.19
C LYS A 62 17.69 -6.48 -12.71
N THR A 63 17.67 -6.74 -11.41
CA THR A 63 18.29 -7.93 -10.84
C THR A 63 17.76 -9.22 -11.46
N ILE A 64 16.46 -9.31 -11.74
CA ILE A 64 15.87 -10.51 -12.32
C ILE A 64 16.30 -10.68 -13.78
N LEU A 65 16.24 -9.61 -14.58
CA LEU A 65 16.72 -9.64 -15.97
C LEU A 65 18.20 -10.05 -16.04
N GLU A 66 19.05 -9.47 -15.20
CA GLU A 66 20.48 -9.81 -15.17
C GLU A 66 20.75 -11.25 -14.73
N THR A 67 19.85 -11.84 -13.95
CA THR A 67 20.03 -13.21 -13.43
C THR A 67 19.39 -14.27 -14.33
N HIS A 68 18.29 -13.93 -15.01
CA HIS A 68 17.42 -14.90 -15.66
C HIS A 68 17.07 -14.56 -17.12
N GLY A 69 17.46 -13.39 -17.61
CA GLY A 69 17.19 -12.91 -18.97
C GLY A 69 15.75 -12.42 -19.22
N ASP A 70 14.78 -12.87 -18.42
CA ASP A 70 13.35 -12.53 -18.58
C ASP A 70 12.61 -12.61 -17.24
N PHE A 71 11.38 -12.06 -17.19
CA PHE A 71 10.45 -12.26 -16.10
C PHE A 71 8.98 -12.15 -16.52
N ALA A 72 8.15 -13.01 -15.91
CA ALA A 72 6.71 -12.82 -15.90
C ALA A 72 6.31 -11.57 -15.07
N PRO A 73 5.18 -10.91 -15.38
CA PRO A 73 4.73 -9.75 -14.61
C PRO A 73 4.66 -10.01 -13.11
N PHE A 74 5.05 -9.01 -12.32
CA PHE A 74 5.09 -9.11 -10.86
C PHE A 74 4.65 -7.81 -10.20
N GLY A 75 4.38 -7.88 -8.90
CA GLY A 75 3.93 -6.74 -8.11
C GLY A 75 4.92 -6.33 -7.03
N ALA A 76 4.80 -5.10 -6.56
CA ALA A 76 5.38 -4.65 -5.31
C ALA A 76 4.34 -3.89 -4.49
N ALA A 77 4.35 -4.09 -3.19
CA ALA A 77 3.43 -3.47 -2.24
C ALA A 77 4.24 -2.64 -1.23
N LEU A 78 3.85 -1.37 -1.05
CA LEU A 78 4.38 -0.48 -0.03
C LEU A 78 3.49 -0.59 1.22
N PHE A 79 4.04 -1.13 2.30
CA PHE A 79 3.33 -1.28 3.57
C PHE A 79 3.48 -0.02 4.44
N PRO A 80 2.56 0.19 5.41
CA PRO A 80 2.80 1.12 6.51
C PRO A 80 4.16 0.86 7.17
N GLY A 81 4.95 1.91 7.39
CA GLY A 81 6.34 1.80 7.85
C GLY A 81 7.39 1.70 6.74
N GLY A 82 7.00 1.84 5.47
CA GLY A 82 7.93 2.00 4.34
C GLY A 82 8.50 0.69 3.78
N LYS A 83 8.09 -0.47 4.31
CA LYS A 83 8.56 -1.76 3.82
C LYS A 83 7.97 -2.08 2.45
N VAL A 84 8.81 -2.44 1.50
CA VAL A 84 8.38 -2.97 0.18
C VAL A 84 8.42 -4.49 0.20
N ARG A 85 7.34 -5.15 -0.24
CA ARG A 85 7.31 -6.60 -0.48
C ARG A 85 6.88 -6.89 -1.91
N PHE A 86 7.44 -7.94 -2.51
CA PHE A 86 7.12 -8.34 -3.87
C PHE A 86 6.03 -9.41 -3.90
N VAL A 87 5.19 -9.35 -4.93
CA VAL A 87 4.07 -10.25 -5.19
C VAL A 87 4.34 -10.99 -6.49
N TRP A 88 4.28 -12.31 -6.45
CA TRP A 88 4.60 -13.18 -7.58
C TRP A 88 3.41 -14.11 -7.83
N ALA A 89 2.89 -14.14 -9.06
CA ALA A 89 2.06 -15.25 -9.52
C ALA A 89 2.92 -16.34 -10.19
N VAL A 90 4.07 -15.93 -10.74
CA VAL A 90 5.11 -16.81 -11.28
C VAL A 90 6.43 -16.43 -10.61
N PRO A 91 7.15 -17.38 -9.98
CA PRO A 91 8.45 -17.10 -9.37
C PRO A 91 9.51 -16.70 -10.41
N PRO A 92 10.47 -15.82 -10.08
CA PRO A 92 11.63 -15.53 -10.93
C PRO A 92 12.39 -16.80 -11.33
N GLY A 93 12.90 -16.84 -12.56
CA GLY A 93 13.63 -17.99 -13.10
C GLY A 93 12.76 -19.16 -13.57
N SER A 94 11.43 -19.05 -13.48
CA SER A 94 10.53 -20.03 -14.10
C SER A 94 10.57 -19.92 -15.63
N GLU A 95 10.33 -21.03 -16.32
CA GLU A 95 10.23 -21.08 -17.79
C GLU A 95 9.05 -20.24 -18.29
N GLN A 96 9.28 -19.41 -19.33
CA GLN A 96 8.30 -18.44 -19.83
C GLN A 96 7.50 -18.92 -21.06
N GLU A 97 7.89 -20.02 -21.70
CA GLU A 97 7.39 -20.45 -23.02
C GLU A 97 5.86 -20.64 -23.10
N ASN A 98 5.20 -20.92 -21.97
CA ASN A 98 3.76 -21.17 -21.91
C ASN A 98 3.01 -20.23 -20.94
N ILE A 99 3.63 -19.14 -20.53
CA ILE A 99 3.03 -18.21 -19.57
C ILE A 99 2.18 -17.18 -20.32
N ASN A 100 0.88 -17.15 -20.01
CA ASN A 100 0.02 -16.07 -20.44
C ASN A 100 0.25 -14.83 -19.56
N ALA A 101 1.07 -13.89 -20.05
CA ALA A 101 1.44 -12.67 -19.33
C ALA A 101 0.21 -11.84 -18.89
N ALA A 102 -0.87 -11.81 -19.68
CA ALA A 102 -2.08 -11.05 -19.32
C ALA A 102 -2.81 -11.68 -18.12
N LEU A 103 -2.87 -13.02 -18.05
CA LEU A 103 -3.44 -13.72 -16.90
C LEU A 103 -2.59 -13.51 -15.64
N VAL A 104 -1.27 -13.60 -15.76
CA VAL A 104 -0.33 -13.33 -14.66
C VAL A 104 -0.48 -11.89 -14.15
N LEU A 105 -0.52 -10.93 -15.07
CA LEU A 105 -0.73 -9.51 -14.74
C LEU A 105 -2.06 -9.29 -14.01
N GLY A 106 -3.13 -9.95 -14.46
CA GLY A 106 -4.43 -9.94 -13.79
C GLY A 106 -4.37 -10.49 -12.35
N ALA A 107 -3.73 -11.64 -12.16
CA ALA A 107 -3.57 -12.27 -10.85
C ALA A 107 -2.75 -11.40 -9.87
N VAL A 108 -1.67 -10.78 -10.35
CA VAL A 108 -0.86 -9.85 -9.57
C VAL A 108 -1.70 -8.64 -9.12
N ARG A 109 -2.44 -8.01 -10.05
CA ARG A 109 -3.32 -6.88 -9.73
C ARG A 109 -4.38 -7.27 -8.71
N GLN A 110 -5.02 -8.43 -8.87
CA GLN A 110 -6.03 -8.92 -7.92
C GLN A 110 -5.44 -9.13 -6.51
N SER A 111 -4.22 -9.67 -6.41
CA SER A 111 -3.55 -9.85 -5.12
C SER A 111 -3.22 -8.50 -4.44
N LEU A 112 -2.76 -7.52 -5.21
CA LEU A 112 -2.50 -6.17 -4.70
C LEU A 112 -3.81 -5.46 -4.31
N GLN A 113 -4.86 -5.61 -5.11
CA GLN A 113 -6.17 -5.03 -4.83
C GLN A 113 -6.76 -5.59 -3.53
N ALA A 114 -6.65 -6.91 -3.28
CA ALA A 114 -7.07 -7.50 -2.02
C ALA A 114 -6.30 -6.92 -0.81
N GLN A 115 -5.01 -6.65 -0.97
CA GLN A 115 -4.21 -5.99 0.08
C GLN A 115 -4.62 -4.53 0.29
N ALA A 116 -4.89 -3.79 -0.78
CA ALA A 116 -5.36 -2.41 -0.73
C ALA A 116 -6.73 -2.30 -0.05
N GLN A 117 -7.68 -3.16 -0.42
CA GLN A 117 -9.02 -3.22 0.18
C GLN A 117 -9.00 -3.52 1.68
N ASN A 118 -8.05 -4.34 2.13
CA ASN A 118 -7.86 -4.64 3.54
C ASN A 118 -7.10 -3.52 4.30
N GLY A 119 -6.75 -2.42 3.64
CA GLY A 119 -5.96 -1.32 4.22
C GLY A 119 -4.52 -1.73 4.56
N ALA A 120 -4.02 -2.83 4.00
CA ALA A 120 -2.72 -3.40 4.36
C ALA A 120 -1.54 -2.66 3.70
N ILE A 121 -1.79 -1.94 2.61
CA ILE A 121 -0.77 -1.29 1.79
C ILE A 121 -1.15 0.17 1.52
N LEU A 122 -0.13 1.03 1.42
CA LEU A 122 -0.24 2.45 1.09
C LEU A 122 -0.06 2.72 -0.40
N GLY A 123 0.63 1.83 -1.10
CA GLY A 123 0.87 1.93 -2.54
C GLY A 123 1.21 0.59 -3.16
N SER A 124 1.08 0.53 -4.47
CA SER A 124 1.35 -0.66 -5.27
C SER A 124 2.15 -0.30 -6.52
N ALA A 125 3.00 -1.22 -6.96
CA ALA A 125 3.60 -1.20 -8.29
C ALA A 125 3.29 -2.51 -9.01
N VAL A 126 3.00 -2.45 -10.29
CA VAL A 126 2.88 -3.60 -11.17
C VAL A 126 3.90 -3.46 -12.28
N VAL A 127 4.74 -4.48 -12.45
CA VAL A 127 5.91 -4.47 -13.34
C VAL A 127 5.73 -5.50 -14.43
N TYR A 128 6.00 -5.10 -15.68
CA TYR A 128 5.98 -6.00 -16.83
C TYR A 128 6.93 -5.50 -17.92
N LEU A 129 7.38 -6.43 -18.75
CA LEU A 129 8.11 -6.12 -19.97
C LEU A 129 7.12 -5.75 -21.08
N TYR A 130 7.53 -4.78 -21.90
CA TYR A 130 6.88 -4.48 -23.16
C TYR A 130 7.92 -4.50 -24.26
N GLN A 131 7.64 -5.27 -25.29
CA GLN A 131 8.43 -5.31 -26.51
C GLN A 131 7.52 -4.92 -27.68
N PRO A 132 7.76 -3.78 -28.34
CA PRO A 132 6.99 -3.37 -29.51
C PRO A 132 7.18 -4.38 -30.64
N SER A 133 6.07 -4.84 -31.22
CA SER A 133 6.06 -5.98 -32.13
C SER A 133 6.54 -5.69 -33.55
N GLU A 134 6.75 -4.44 -33.95
CA GLU A 134 6.83 -4.10 -35.40
C GLU A 134 7.93 -3.15 -35.86
N SER A 135 8.83 -2.67 -34.98
CA SER A 135 9.96 -1.84 -35.43
C SER A 135 11.27 -2.26 -34.75
N LYS A 136 12.32 -2.46 -35.55
CA LYS A 136 13.68 -2.65 -35.04
C LYS A 136 14.24 -1.39 -34.34
N SER A 137 13.51 -0.27 -34.33
CA SER A 137 13.97 0.99 -33.73
C SER A 137 13.52 1.17 -32.29
N ASP A 138 12.48 0.48 -31.84
CA ASP A 138 11.94 0.69 -30.50
C ASP A 138 12.55 -0.32 -29.52
N LYS A 139 13.27 0.22 -28.53
CA LYS A 139 13.99 -0.56 -27.52
C LYS A 139 12.99 -1.26 -26.60
N PRO A 140 13.31 -2.46 -26.08
CA PRO A 140 12.49 -3.09 -25.06
C PRO A 140 12.43 -2.18 -23.83
N GLN A 141 11.29 -2.23 -23.13
CA GLN A 141 11.05 -1.39 -21.97
C GLN A 141 10.47 -2.18 -20.80
N ILE A 142 10.78 -1.71 -19.60
CA ILE A 142 10.15 -2.13 -18.36
C ILE A 142 9.09 -1.08 -18.03
N ASN A 143 7.84 -1.51 -17.94
CA ASN A 143 6.75 -0.67 -17.48
C ASN A 143 6.50 -0.92 -16.00
N VAL A 144 6.34 0.17 -15.25
CA VAL A 144 5.98 0.16 -13.84
C VAL A 144 4.74 1.02 -13.64
N GLU A 145 3.61 0.38 -13.41
CA GLU A 145 2.35 1.03 -13.03
C GLU A 145 2.35 1.20 -11.51
N THR A 146 2.48 2.43 -11.03
CA THR A 146 2.44 2.76 -9.60
C THR A 146 1.14 3.45 -9.23
N GLU A 147 0.59 3.07 -8.08
CA GLU A 147 -0.60 3.68 -7.48
C GLU A 147 -0.37 3.93 -6.00
N TYR A 148 -0.94 5.01 -5.48
CA TYR A 148 -0.92 5.38 -4.07
C TYR A 148 -2.36 5.50 -3.54
N LEU A 149 -2.53 5.30 -2.22
CA LEU A 149 -3.85 5.20 -1.56
C LEU A 149 -4.79 6.38 -1.80
N ASN A 150 -4.25 7.55 -2.12
CA ASN A 150 -5.02 8.77 -2.39
C ASN A 150 -5.54 8.85 -3.84
N GLY A 151 -5.35 7.79 -4.63
CA GLY A 151 -5.76 7.72 -6.03
C GLY A 151 -4.73 8.29 -7.01
N HIS A 152 -3.57 8.75 -6.55
CA HIS A 152 -2.50 9.16 -7.46
C HIS A 152 -1.89 7.92 -8.15
N ALA A 153 -1.87 7.92 -9.47
CA ALA A 153 -1.43 6.80 -10.27
C ALA A 153 -0.67 7.25 -11.53
N VAL A 154 0.47 6.62 -11.76
CA VAL A 154 1.36 6.93 -12.88
C VAL A 154 1.96 5.64 -13.43
N VAL A 155 2.23 5.63 -14.72
CA VAL A 155 3.02 4.59 -15.38
C VAL A 155 4.38 5.18 -15.77
N THR A 156 5.45 4.49 -15.41
CA THR A 156 6.81 4.79 -15.85
C THR A 156 7.27 3.71 -16.81
N ALA A 157 7.64 4.10 -18.02
CA ALA A 157 8.20 3.22 -19.04
C ALA A 157 9.69 3.52 -19.18
N THR A 158 10.54 2.55 -18.87
CA THR A 158 11.99 2.69 -18.86
C THR A 158 12.59 1.77 -19.92
N ASN A 159 13.23 2.35 -20.93
CA ASN A 159 13.97 1.57 -21.92
C ASN A 159 15.17 0.89 -21.25
N TYR A 160 15.52 -0.30 -21.73
CA TYR A 160 16.74 -0.97 -21.28
C TYR A 160 17.49 -1.62 -22.43
N GLU A 161 18.77 -1.84 -22.21
CA GLU A 161 19.65 -2.64 -23.04
C GLU A 161 20.30 -3.70 -22.17
N GLN A 162 20.57 -4.86 -22.78
CA GLN A 162 21.21 -5.99 -22.14
C GLN A 162 22.44 -6.35 -22.97
N ASP A 163 23.62 -6.35 -22.34
CA ASP A 163 24.87 -6.67 -23.01
C ASP A 163 25.13 -8.19 -23.09
N SER A 164 26.26 -8.58 -23.67
CA SER A 164 26.65 -9.99 -23.80
C SER A 164 27.01 -10.68 -22.48
N GLU A 165 27.16 -9.92 -21.40
CA GLU A 165 27.44 -10.40 -20.04
C GLU A 165 26.17 -10.38 -19.17
N GLU A 166 25.00 -10.21 -19.80
CA GLU A 166 23.69 -10.11 -19.16
C GLU A 166 23.50 -8.87 -18.27
N ASN A 167 24.41 -7.88 -18.32
CA ASN A 167 24.23 -6.66 -17.55
C ASN A 167 23.16 -5.78 -18.19
N VAL A 168 22.28 -5.24 -17.36
CA VAL A 168 21.17 -4.39 -17.81
C VAL A 168 21.49 -2.92 -17.57
N THR A 169 21.42 -2.12 -18.62
CA THR A 169 21.57 -0.65 -18.52
C THR A 169 20.24 0.02 -18.83
N PHE A 170 19.80 0.89 -17.93
CA PHE A 170 18.60 1.70 -18.15
C PHE A 170 18.89 2.93 -19.01
N GLY A 171 18.03 3.14 -20.00
CA GLY A 171 18.02 4.31 -20.85
C GLY A 171 17.01 5.36 -20.39
N ALA A 172 16.42 6.06 -21.36
CA ALA A 172 15.40 7.07 -21.09
C ALA A 172 14.17 6.45 -20.41
N ALA A 173 13.60 7.20 -19.46
CA ALA A 173 12.34 6.88 -18.82
C ALA A 173 11.30 7.95 -19.15
N THR A 174 10.08 7.52 -19.49
CA THR A 174 8.93 8.40 -19.68
C THR A 174 7.88 8.08 -18.63
N GLN A 175 7.31 9.11 -18.01
CA GLN A 175 6.24 8.97 -17.03
C GLN A 175 4.96 9.62 -17.54
N ARG A 176 3.81 8.99 -17.30
CA ARG A 176 2.49 9.52 -17.62
C ARG A 176 1.47 9.18 -16.54
N ASP A 177 0.45 10.01 -16.40
CA ASP A 177 -0.72 9.68 -15.61
C ASP A 177 -1.43 8.45 -16.20
N TYR A 178 -2.06 7.68 -15.32
CA TYR A 178 -2.67 6.40 -15.65
C TYR A 178 -3.93 6.17 -14.80
N GLU A 179 -4.88 5.40 -15.31
CA GLU A 179 -6.11 5.07 -14.60
C GLU A 179 -5.83 3.99 -13.52
N PRO A 180 -6.08 4.27 -12.23
CA PRO A 180 -5.83 3.31 -11.16
C PRO A 180 -6.64 2.00 -11.35
N LYS A 181 -6.02 0.86 -11.03
CA LYS A 181 -6.62 -0.49 -11.09
C LYS A 181 -6.54 -1.25 -9.76
N VAL A 182 -5.65 -0.85 -8.84
CA VAL A 182 -5.45 -1.52 -7.54
C VAL A 182 -6.28 -0.84 -6.44
N PHE A 183 -6.25 0.48 -6.35
CA PHE A 183 -6.98 1.24 -5.31
C PHE A 183 -8.41 1.62 -5.70
N VAL A 184 -8.94 1.06 -6.79
CA VAL A 184 -10.35 1.22 -7.17
C VAL A 184 -11.24 0.21 -6.44
N ALA A 185 -12.38 0.71 -5.97
CA ALA A 185 -13.44 -0.16 -5.47
C ALA A 185 -13.87 -1.14 -6.59
N PRO A 186 -14.08 -2.43 -6.29
CA PRO A 186 -14.60 -3.35 -7.28
C PRO A 186 -15.97 -2.83 -7.73
N ALA A 187 -16.19 -2.74 -9.05
CA ALA A 187 -17.50 -2.39 -9.56
C ALA A 187 -18.54 -3.31 -8.89
N ASN A 188 -19.53 -2.72 -8.20
CA ASN A 188 -20.65 -3.45 -7.63
C ASN A 188 -21.36 -4.19 -8.77
N THR A 189 -20.91 -5.41 -9.04
CA THR A 189 -21.63 -6.36 -9.86
C THR A 189 -22.68 -6.93 -8.93
N GLY A 190 -23.75 -6.14 -8.75
CA GLY A 190 -24.96 -6.61 -8.09
C GLY A 190 -25.36 -7.93 -8.73
N LYS A 191 -25.25 -9.00 -7.94
CA LYS A 191 -25.95 -10.25 -8.19
C LYS A 191 -27.23 -10.24 -7.38
#